data_AF-A0A9K3GZR0-F1
#
_entry.id   AF-A0A9K3GZR0-F1
#
_cell.length_a   1.000
_cell.length_b   1.000
_cell.length_c   1.000
_cell.angle_alpha   90.00
_cell.angle_beta   90.00
_cell.angle_gamma   90.00
#
_symmetry.space_group_name_H-M   'P 1'
#
loop_
_entity.id
_entity.type
_entity.pdbx_description
1 polymer ?
#
loop_
_entity_poly.entity_id
_entity_poly.type
_entity_poly.pdbx_seq_one_letter_code
_entity_poly.pdbx_strand_id
1 'polypeptide(L)'
;MLYIQSLSEKTRVIFLTAPPVNEAQLLQVLGQDGRKNELCQKYADACVELCQEMGIKAINLCNAFKQHDNWLTTCFTDGVHLTPTGSKIVAKEILKVLKEADWQPSLYWEDLPAEFA
;
A
#
# COMPACT_ATOMS: atom_id res chain seq x y z
N MET A 1 -14.91 -5.97 -3.63
CA MET A 1 -14.58 -6.35 -2.24
C MET A 1 -15.47 -7.45 -1.69
N LEU A 2 -16.81 -7.29 -1.75
CA LEU A 2 -17.77 -8.25 -1.19
C LEU A 2 -17.59 -9.69 -1.67
N TYR A 3 -17.19 -9.91 -2.93
CA TYR A 3 -16.93 -11.24 -3.45
C TYR A 3 -15.87 -12.00 -2.64
N ILE A 4 -14.70 -11.40 -2.36
CA ILE A 4 -13.63 -12.07 -1.62
C ILE A 4 -14.08 -12.41 -0.19
N GLN A 5 -14.79 -11.49 0.46
CA GLN A 5 -15.35 -11.73 1.79
C GLN A 5 -16.41 -12.83 1.80
N SER A 6 -17.20 -12.97 0.73
CA SER A 6 -18.19 -14.05 0.60
C SER A 6 -17.58 -15.43 0.42
N LEU A 7 -16.31 -15.53 0.01
CA LEU A 7 -15.64 -16.82 -0.18
C LEU A 7 -15.14 -17.44 1.14
N SER A 8 -14.91 -16.64 2.18
CA SER A 8 -14.39 -17.12 3.45
C SER A 8 -14.48 -16.08 4.57
N GLU A 9 -15.11 -16.45 5.68
CA GLU A 9 -15.14 -15.64 6.91
C GLU A 9 -13.77 -15.51 7.61
N LYS A 10 -12.81 -16.39 7.26
CA LYS A 10 -11.47 -16.40 7.83
C LYS A 10 -10.46 -15.57 7.03
N THR A 11 -10.79 -15.21 5.79
CA THR A 11 -9.90 -14.39 4.95
C THR A 11 -9.90 -12.95 5.46
N ARG A 12 -8.70 -12.39 5.65
CA ARG A 12 -8.50 -10.98 6.01
C ARG A 12 -8.10 -10.22 4.75
N VAL A 13 -8.72 -9.06 4.53
CA VAL A 13 -8.50 -8.25 3.34
C VAL A 13 -7.88 -6.92 3.78
N ILE A 14 -6.78 -6.54 3.13
CA ILE A 14 -6.13 -5.24 3.28
C ILE A 14 -6.06 -4.62 1.89
N PHE A 15 -6.50 -3.38 1.75
CA PHE A 15 -6.32 -2.61 0.52
C PHE A 15 -5.08 -1.76 0.60
N LEU A 16 -4.32 -1.71 -0.49
CA LEU A 16 -3.19 -0.82 -0.67
C LEU A 16 -3.58 0.18 -1.75
N THR A 17 -3.59 1.47 -1.42
CA THR A 17 -3.86 2.50 -2.44
C THR A 17 -2.70 2.56 -3.43
N ALA A 18 -2.95 3.13 -4.62
CA ALA A 18 -1.87 3.40 -5.56
C ALA A 18 -0.81 4.31 -4.90
N PRO A 19 0.49 3.96 -4.98
CA PRO A 19 1.55 4.87 -4.55
C PRO A 19 1.57 6.13 -5.44
N PRO A 20 2.25 7.20 -5.02
CA PRO A 20 2.47 8.34 -5.89
C PRO A 20 3.44 7.96 -7.02
N VAL A 21 3.58 8.84 -8.02
CA VAL A 21 4.51 8.65 -9.16
C VAL A 21 5.53 9.78 -9.19
N ASN A 22 6.65 9.61 -9.87
CA ASN A 22 7.50 10.74 -10.27
C ASN A 22 7.29 11.00 -11.75
N GLU A 23 6.43 11.96 -12.09
CA GLU A 23 6.03 12.25 -13.48
C GLU A 23 7.22 12.63 -14.36
N ALA A 24 8.18 13.39 -13.83
CA ALA A 24 9.36 13.80 -14.58
C ALA A 24 10.24 12.60 -14.93
N GLN A 25 10.50 11.73 -13.95
CA GLN A 25 11.26 10.50 -14.17
C GLN A 25 10.50 9.51 -15.07
N LEU A 26 9.19 9.41 -14.90
CA LEU A 26 8.32 8.56 -15.72
C LEU A 26 8.36 8.97 -17.19
N LEU A 27 8.27 10.27 -17.47
CA LEU A 27 8.41 10.80 -18.83
C LEU A 27 9.81 10.56 -19.37
N GLN A 28 10.84 10.80 -18.55
CA GLN A 28 12.24 10.65 -18.96
C GLN A 28 12.63 9.20 -19.27
N VAL A 29 12.19 8.24 -18.45
CA VAL A 29 12.62 6.85 -18.52
C VAL A 29 11.69 6.00 -19.38
N LEU A 30 10.38 6.21 -19.28
CA LEU A 30 9.36 5.39 -19.95
C LEU A 30 8.62 6.12 -21.08
N GLY A 31 8.80 7.45 -21.23
CA GLY A 31 8.10 8.23 -22.26
C GLY A 31 6.59 8.35 -22.02
N GLN A 32 6.11 8.18 -20.78
CA GLN A 32 4.69 8.19 -20.42
C GLN A 32 4.31 9.50 -19.70
N ASP A 33 3.21 10.14 -20.11
CA ASP A 33 2.70 11.37 -19.48
C ASP A 33 1.32 11.22 -18.80
N GLY A 34 0.66 10.06 -18.98
CA GLY A 34 -0.75 9.86 -18.60
C GLY A 34 -0.99 9.56 -17.12
N ARG A 35 0.06 9.31 -16.33
CA ARG A 35 -0.06 9.07 -14.88
C ARG A 35 0.30 10.34 -14.12
N LYS A 36 -0.66 10.86 -13.35
CA LYS A 36 -0.52 12.11 -12.58
C LYS A 36 -0.61 11.84 -11.09
N ASN A 37 0.26 12.48 -10.31
CA ASN A 37 0.25 12.39 -8.85
C ASN A 37 -1.07 12.84 -8.24
N GLU A 38 -1.68 13.89 -8.81
CA GLU A 38 -2.98 14.40 -8.38
C GLU A 38 -4.06 13.32 -8.55
N LEU A 39 -4.04 12.58 -9.67
CA LEU A 39 -4.97 11.48 -9.89
C LEU A 39 -4.69 10.33 -8.93
N CYS A 40 -3.42 9.97 -8.70
CA CYS A 40 -3.06 8.97 -7.69
C CYS A 40 -3.64 9.32 -6.30
N GLN A 41 -3.60 10.60 -5.92
CA GLN A 41 -4.22 11.06 -4.67
C GLN A 41 -5.74 10.87 -4.68
N LYS A 42 -6.44 11.33 -5.72
CA LYS A 42 -7.91 11.20 -5.81
C LYS A 42 -8.37 9.75 -5.72
N TYR A 43 -7.70 8.84 -6.42
CA TYR A 43 -8.00 7.40 -6.35
C TYR A 43 -7.64 6.80 -4.98
N ALA A 44 -6.55 7.25 -4.36
CA ALA A 44 -6.18 6.79 -3.03
C ALA A 44 -7.22 7.20 -1.97
N ASP A 45 -7.65 8.47 -2.01
CA ASP A 45 -8.64 9.00 -1.05
C ASP A 45 -9.98 8.28 -1.20
N ALA A 46 -10.48 8.13 -2.43
CA ALA A 46 -11.72 7.38 -2.70
C ALA A 46 -11.63 5.91 -2.27
N CYS A 47 -10.46 5.26 -2.45
CA CYS A 47 -10.25 3.89 -2.00
C CYS A 47 -10.26 3.78 -0.46
N VAL A 48 -9.65 4.73 0.24
CA VAL A 48 -9.66 4.78 1.71
C VAL A 48 -11.07 5.01 2.24
N GLU A 49 -11.81 5.96 1.68
CA GLU A 49 -13.20 6.25 2.03
C GLU A 49 -14.08 5.00 1.88
N LEU A 50 -14.02 4.34 0.72
CA LEU A 50 -14.77 3.10 0.49
C LEU A 50 -14.37 1.99 1.47
N CYS A 51 -13.08 1.83 1.76
CA CYS A 51 -12.64 0.83 2.75
C CYS A 51 -13.20 1.13 4.14
N GLN A 52 -13.24 2.41 4.53
CA GLN A 52 -13.81 2.84 5.81
C GLN A 52 -15.31 2.52 5.88
N GLU A 53 -16.08 2.84 4.83
CA GLU A 53 -17.52 2.51 4.74
C GLU A 53 -17.78 1.00 4.87
N MET A 54 -16.88 0.19 4.29
CA MET A 54 -16.98 -1.27 4.31
C MET A 54 -16.37 -1.94 5.55
N GLY A 55 -15.76 -1.18 6.47
CA GLY A 55 -15.04 -1.73 7.62
C GLY A 55 -13.80 -2.56 7.23
N ILE A 56 -13.21 -2.29 6.06
CA ILE A 56 -12.01 -2.96 5.55
C ILE A 56 -10.78 -2.10 5.87
N LYS A 57 -9.67 -2.73 6.23
CA LYS A 57 -8.41 -2.00 6.49
C LYS A 57 -7.80 -1.51 5.17
N ALA A 58 -7.45 -0.23 5.11
CA ALA A 58 -6.75 0.38 3.99
C ALA A 58 -5.39 0.95 4.43
N ILE A 59 -4.39 0.78 3.58
CA ILE A 59 -3.07 1.39 3.68
C ILE A 59 -2.99 2.48 2.61
N ASN A 60 -2.94 3.74 3.05
CA ASN A 60 -2.77 4.87 2.15
C ASN A 60 -1.28 5.04 1.77
N LEU A 61 -0.83 4.25 0.78
CA LEU A 61 0.53 4.32 0.28
C LEU A 61 0.86 5.69 -0.32
N CYS A 62 -0.10 6.35 -0.97
CA CYS A 62 0.10 7.69 -1.51
C CYS A 62 0.61 8.66 -0.44
N ASN A 63 -0.04 8.67 0.73
CA ASN A 63 0.39 9.51 1.85
C ASN A 63 1.64 8.97 2.55
N ALA A 64 1.76 7.64 2.73
CA ALA A 64 2.92 7.04 3.40
C ALA A 64 4.24 7.36 2.69
N PHE A 65 4.26 7.34 1.35
CA PHE A 65 5.43 7.74 0.58
C PHE A 65 5.73 9.23 0.72
N LYS A 66 4.71 10.09 0.68
CA LYS A 66 4.86 11.55 0.79
C LYS A 66 5.40 12.01 2.15
N GLN A 67 5.28 11.17 3.19
CA GLN A 67 5.88 11.41 4.50
C GLN A 67 7.38 11.11 4.57
N HIS A 68 7.95 10.42 3.56
CA HIS A 68 9.38 10.14 3.49
C HIS A 68 10.12 11.30 2.78
N ASP A 69 11.19 11.79 3.40
CA ASP A 69 12.00 12.86 2.79
C ASP A 69 12.58 12.42 1.45
N ASN A 70 12.54 13.31 0.46
CA ASN A 70 13.06 13.02 -0.89
C ASN A 70 12.43 11.78 -1.55
N TRP A 71 11.17 11.44 -1.22
CA TRP A 71 10.50 10.26 -1.77
C TRP A 71 10.51 10.25 -3.31
N LEU A 72 10.35 11.40 -3.97
CA LEU A 72 10.36 11.53 -5.44
C LEU A 72 11.63 10.98 -6.09
N THR A 73 12.79 11.17 -5.46
CA THR A 73 14.09 10.80 -6.02
C THR A 73 14.66 9.50 -5.46
N THR A 74 14.13 9.03 -4.32
CA THR A 74 14.68 7.86 -3.61
C THR A 74 13.80 6.61 -3.72
N CYS A 75 12.49 6.77 -3.95
CA CYS A 75 11.54 5.67 -3.86
C CYS A 75 11.22 4.99 -5.19
N PHE A 76 11.61 5.58 -6.34
CA PHE A 76 11.29 5.04 -7.67
C PHE A 76 12.53 4.80 -8.54
N THR A 77 12.50 3.69 -9.27
CA THR A 77 13.55 3.30 -10.24
C THR A 77 13.36 3.99 -11.59
N ASP A 78 12.11 4.13 -12.02
CA ASP A 78 11.71 4.66 -13.34
C ASP A 78 10.52 5.63 -13.24
N GLY A 79 10.26 6.14 -12.04
CA GLY A 79 9.13 7.02 -11.74
C GLY A 79 7.83 6.30 -11.37
N VAL A 80 7.78 4.96 -11.41
CA VAL A 80 6.63 4.20 -10.90
C VAL A 80 6.96 2.91 -10.17
N HIS A 81 7.98 2.15 -10.60
CA HIS A 81 8.41 0.95 -9.91
C HIS A 81 9.31 1.29 -8.72
N LEU A 82 9.13 0.56 -7.62
CA LEU A 82 9.75 0.88 -6.35
C LEU A 82 11.24 0.49 -6.30
N THR A 83 12.04 1.35 -5.68
CA THR A 83 13.40 0.99 -5.22
C THR A 83 13.31 0.14 -3.94
N PRO A 84 14.43 -0.44 -3.45
CA PRO A 84 14.46 -1.06 -2.12
C PRO A 84 13.99 -0.12 -1.00
N THR A 85 14.24 1.19 -1.10
CA THR A 85 13.73 2.19 -0.16
C THR A 85 12.20 2.27 -0.23
N GLY A 86 11.63 2.39 -1.43
CA GLY A 86 10.18 2.40 -1.62
C GLY A 86 9.51 1.10 -1.12
N SER A 87 10.11 -0.05 -1.42
CA SER A 87 9.60 -1.35 -0.95
C SER A 87 9.63 -1.49 0.57
N LYS A 88 10.63 -0.93 1.26
CA LYS A 88 10.69 -0.92 2.73
C LYS A 88 9.55 -0.10 3.35
N ILE A 89 9.14 0.99 2.72
CA ILE A 89 7.97 1.78 3.18
C ILE A 89 6.71 0.92 3.10
N VAL A 90 6.47 0.26 1.96
CA VAL A 90 5.31 -0.64 1.79
C VAL A 90 5.30 -1.75 2.85
N ALA A 91 6.43 -2.45 3.03
CA ALA A 91 6.55 -3.53 4.00
C ALA A 91 6.27 -3.04 5.43
N LYS A 92 6.81 -1.86 5.81
CA LYS A 92 6.57 -1.24 7.12
C LYS A 92 5.09 -0.97 7.37
N GLU A 93 4.38 -0.40 6.40
CA GLU A 93 2.95 -0.10 6.54
C GLU A 93 2.09 -1.38 6.61
N ILE A 94 2.43 -2.42 5.84
CA ILE A 94 1.76 -3.73 5.95
C ILE A 94 1.97 -4.32 7.35
N LEU A 95 3.22 -4.36 7.83
CA LEU A 95 3.55 -4.90 9.15
C LEU A 95 2.84 -4.14 10.28
N LYS A 96 2.73 -2.82 10.17
CA LYS A 96 1.97 -2.00 11.11
C LYS A 96 0.51 -2.45 11.17
N VAL A 97 -0.15 -2.60 10.02
CA VAL A 97 -1.54 -3.06 9.95
C VAL A 97 -1.70 -4.46 10.54
N LEU A 98 -0.80 -5.39 10.23
CA LEU A 98 -0.84 -6.76 10.77
C LEU A 98 -0.69 -6.77 12.29
N LYS A 99 0.20 -5.92 12.84
CA LYS A 99 0.43 -5.78 14.28
C LYS A 99 -0.75 -5.15 15.02
N GLU A 100 -1.40 -4.15 14.42
CA GLU A 100 -2.51 -3.40 15.03
C GLU A 100 -3.88 -4.06 14.79
N ALA A 101 -3.94 -5.12 13.99
CA ALA A 101 -5.18 -5.80 13.70
C ALA A 101 -5.62 -6.71 14.85
N ASP A 102 -6.82 -6.48 15.37
CA ASP A 102 -7.48 -7.40 16.29
C ASP A 102 -8.11 -8.58 15.52
N TRP A 103 -7.27 -9.37 14.88
CA TRP A 103 -7.67 -10.57 14.16
C TRP A 103 -7.30 -11.82 14.95
N GLN A 104 -8.20 -12.80 14.94
CA GLN A 104 -7.97 -14.11 15.53
C GLN A 104 -7.99 -15.20 14.44
N PRO A 105 -6.92 -16.01 14.30
CA PRO A 105 -5.61 -15.83 14.93
C PRO A 105 -4.90 -14.54 14.45
N SER A 106 -3.92 -14.06 15.23
CA SER A 106 -3.05 -12.95 14.79
C SER A 106 -2.28 -13.35 13.54
N LEU A 107 -2.12 -12.39 12.62
CA LEU A 107 -1.29 -12.54 11.41
C LEU A 107 0.02 -11.75 11.52
N TYR A 108 0.32 -11.20 12.70
CA TYR A 108 1.61 -10.59 12.97
C TYR A 108 2.65 -11.69 13.17
N TRP A 109 3.79 -11.55 12.49
CA TRP A 109 4.77 -12.63 12.37
C TRP A 109 5.38 -13.12 13.70
N GLU A 110 5.45 -12.25 14.73
CA GLU A 110 5.94 -12.65 16.06
C GLU A 110 4.94 -13.53 16.83
N ASP A 111 3.65 -13.46 16.49
CA ASP A 111 2.59 -14.25 17.12
C ASP A 111 2.31 -15.57 16.38
N LEU A 112 2.85 -15.71 15.16
CA LEU A 112 2.67 -16.92 14.37
C LEU A 112 3.52 -18.08 14.95
N PRO A 113 2.97 -19.30 15.01
CA PRO A 113 3.75 -20.45 15.45
C PRO A 113 4.91 -20.69 14.49
N ALA A 114 6.10 -20.92 15.02
CA ALA A 114 7.23 -21.40 14.23
C ALA A 114 6.91 -22.82 13.75
N GLU A 115 6.84 -23.00 12.43
CA GLU A 115 6.46 -24.27 11.80
C GLU A 115 7.53 -25.37 12.01
N PHE A 116 8.77 -24.98 12.37
CA PHE A 116 9.93 -25.86 12.56
C PHE A 116 10.74 -25.55 13.83
N ALA A 117 10.07 -25.37 14.98
CA ALA A 117 10.74 -25.25 16.28
C ALA A 117 11.24 -26.60 16.82
#